data_AF-A0A841TVL2-F1
#
_entry.id   AF-A0A841TVL2-F1
#
_cell.length_a   1.000
_cell.length_b   1.000
_cell.length_c   1.000
_cell.angle_alpha   90.00
_cell.angle_beta   90.00
_cell.angle_gamma   90.00
#
_symmetry.space_group_name_H-M   'P 1'
#
loop_
_entity.id
_entity.type
_entity.pdbx_description
1 polymer ?
#
loop_
_entity_poly.entity_id
_entity_poly.type
_entity_poly.pdbx_seq_one_letter_code
_entity_poly.pdbx_strand_id
1 'polypeptide(L)'
;MRRRTLLSVVEWLFVLLLLWLVYETRVPAGSPTPEQAHRLSESSYHYGPSDIARKVVVPFDKNHVVFLGTYKDWFSADSVHKRRGGWGPGTGVAGVPIDRSQPISYSWEGNSNGDSVMTYKFYGYVSGDRIAAVTLSMKEKDSGRTTTMREEIGSDRMFLFLWEAKDGSREWKSLRGLGPDGEVVYEHKFND
;
A
#
# COMPACT_ATOMS: atom_id res chain seq x y z
N MET A 1 -0.07 36.96 -47.32
CA MET A 1 -0.95 37.01 -46.12
C MET A 1 -0.85 38.39 -45.49
N ARG A 2 -1.99 39.02 -45.13
CA ARG A 2 -1.99 40.32 -44.45
C ARG A 2 -1.31 40.16 -43.08
N ARG A 3 -0.38 41.06 -42.74
CA ARG A 3 0.42 41.05 -41.50
C ARG A 3 -0.41 40.79 -40.22
N ARG A 4 -1.68 41.22 -40.21
CA ARG A 4 -2.66 40.96 -39.14
C ARG A 4 -3.02 39.48 -38.99
N THR A 5 -3.21 38.75 -40.08
CA THR A 5 -3.52 37.30 -40.06
C THR A 5 -2.35 36.51 -39.48
N LEU A 6 -1.12 36.94 -39.77
CA LEU A 6 0.09 36.26 -39.28
C LEU A 6 0.28 36.48 -37.77
N LEU A 7 -0.01 37.69 -37.27
CA LEU A 7 -0.01 37.99 -35.83
C LEU A 7 -1.06 37.17 -35.08
N SER A 8 -2.29 37.07 -35.60
CA SER A 8 -3.33 36.25 -34.97
C SER A 8 -2.96 34.77 -34.91
N VAL A 9 -2.34 34.22 -35.96
CA VAL A 9 -1.86 32.82 -35.94
C VAL A 9 -0.81 32.62 -34.86
N VAL A 10 0.14 33.54 -34.71
CA VAL A 10 1.19 33.46 -33.67
C VAL A 10 0.58 33.59 -32.27
N GLU A 11 -0.38 34.49 -32.06
CA GLU A 11 -1.10 34.63 -30.79
C GLU A 11 -1.82 33.34 -30.41
N TRP A 12 -2.55 32.72 -31.34
CA TRP A 12 -3.24 31.45 -31.08
C TRP A 12 -2.26 30.30 -30.82
N LEU A 13 -1.11 30.25 -31.50
CA LEU A 13 -0.06 29.28 -31.18
C LEU A 13 0.49 29.49 -29.76
N PHE A 14 0.66 30.74 -29.33
CA PHE A 14 1.12 31.06 -27.97
C PHE A 14 0.08 30.69 -26.91
N VAL A 15 -1.21 30.93 -27.18
CA VAL A 15 -2.32 30.50 -26.32
C VAL A 15 -2.37 28.98 -26.20
N LEU A 16 -2.24 28.25 -27.31
CA LEU A 16 -2.21 26.79 -27.30
C LEU A 16 -1.00 26.24 -26.54
N LEU A 17 0.17 26.86 -26.69
CA LEU A 17 1.38 26.51 -25.92
C LEU A 17 1.18 26.72 -24.42
N LEU A 18 0.59 27.85 -24.02
CA LEU A 18 0.30 28.13 -22.61
C LEU A 18 -0.75 27.15 -22.05
N LEU A 19 -1.79 26.83 -22.81
CA LEU A 19 -2.78 25.83 -22.42
C LEU A 19 -2.15 24.43 -22.27
N TRP A 20 -1.23 24.05 -23.16
CA TRP A 20 -0.45 22.83 -23.02
C TRP A 20 0.37 22.85 -21.74
N LEU A 21 1.16 23.90 -21.48
CA LEU A 21 2.01 24.01 -20.29
C LEU A 21 1.19 23.96 -18.99
N VAL A 22 0.02 24.61 -18.97
CA VAL A 22 -0.91 24.54 -17.84
C VAL A 22 -1.49 23.13 -17.69
N TYR A 23 -1.74 22.42 -18.79
CA TYR A 23 -2.24 21.05 -18.75
C TYR A 23 -1.17 20.08 -18.22
N GLU A 24 0.07 20.17 -18.70
CA GLU A 24 1.20 19.36 -18.25
C GLU A 24 1.51 19.56 -16.77
N THR A 25 1.51 20.82 -16.30
CA THR A 25 1.80 21.13 -14.88
C THR A 25 0.69 20.66 -13.93
N ARG A 26 -0.54 20.47 -14.42
CA ARG A 26 -1.69 20.02 -13.59
C ARG A 26 -1.90 18.51 -13.60
N VAL A 27 -1.36 17.79 -14.58
CA VAL A 27 -1.48 16.32 -14.65
C VAL A 27 -0.08 15.74 -14.47
N PRO A 28 0.35 15.43 -13.23
CA PRO A 28 1.67 14.85 -13.02
C PRO A 28 1.78 13.56 -13.82
N ALA A 29 2.85 13.46 -14.62
CA ALA A 29 3.15 12.28 -15.39
C ALA A 29 3.45 11.13 -14.43
N GLY A 30 2.53 10.17 -14.36
CA GLY A 30 2.70 8.92 -13.63
C GLY A 30 3.41 7.88 -14.49
N SER A 31 3.86 6.81 -13.85
CA SER A 31 4.36 5.64 -14.55
C SER A 31 3.23 4.93 -15.30
N PRO A 32 3.49 4.35 -16.48
CA PRO A 32 2.45 3.63 -17.22
C PRO A 32 2.03 2.32 -16.56
N THR A 33 2.89 1.74 -15.71
CA THR A 33 2.61 0.48 -14.98
C THR A 33 2.77 0.67 -13.46
N PRO A 34 2.02 -0.10 -12.65
CA PRO A 34 2.19 -0.05 -11.19
C PRO A 34 3.58 -0.50 -10.75
N GLU A 35 4.22 -1.43 -11.46
CA GLU A 35 5.58 -1.93 -11.15
C GLU A 35 6.66 -0.86 -11.37
N GLN A 36 6.47 0.02 -12.34
CA GLN A 36 7.37 1.17 -12.53
C GLN A 36 7.14 2.24 -11.47
N ALA A 37 5.88 2.48 -11.08
CA ALA A 37 5.58 3.39 -9.97
C ALA A 37 6.19 2.90 -8.65
N HIS A 38 6.14 1.59 -8.39
CA HIS A 38 6.76 0.97 -7.23
C HIS A 38 8.28 1.16 -7.25
N ARG A 39 8.96 0.79 -8.34
CA ARG A 39 10.41 1.01 -8.49
C ARG A 39 10.81 2.48 -8.33
N LEU A 40 10.00 3.40 -8.84
CA LEU A 40 10.21 4.83 -8.65
C LEU A 40 10.05 5.23 -7.18
N SER A 41 9.03 4.71 -6.50
CA SER A 41 8.79 4.90 -5.05
C SER A 41 10.00 4.47 -4.24
N GLU A 42 10.45 3.24 -4.46
CA GLU A 42 11.64 2.64 -3.84
C GLU A 42 12.89 3.50 -4.02
N SER A 43 13.19 3.87 -5.27
CA SER A 43 14.35 4.71 -5.60
C SER A 43 14.31 6.08 -4.91
N SER A 44 13.10 6.64 -4.75
CA SER A 44 12.90 7.95 -4.09
C SER A 44 13.08 7.86 -2.57
N TYR A 45 12.89 6.68 -1.98
CA TYR A 45 13.04 6.45 -0.55
C TYR A 45 14.42 5.86 -0.19
N HIS A 46 15.34 5.75 -1.16
CA HIS A 46 16.62 5.06 -1.00
C HIS A 46 16.48 3.63 -0.43
N TYR A 47 15.36 2.98 -0.74
CA TYR A 47 15.03 1.62 -0.35
C TYR A 47 14.97 0.74 -1.60
N GLY A 48 15.42 -0.51 -1.52
CA GLY A 48 15.38 -1.43 -2.65
C GLY A 48 16.57 -1.34 -3.63
N PRO A 49 16.46 -1.98 -4.82
CA PRO A 49 15.25 -2.66 -5.31
C PRO A 49 14.88 -3.86 -4.44
N SER A 50 13.60 -3.95 -4.04
CA SER A 50 13.12 -5.13 -3.31
C SER A 50 12.77 -6.27 -4.27
N ASP A 51 12.83 -7.49 -3.75
CA ASP A 51 12.21 -8.64 -4.38
C ASP A 51 10.70 -8.55 -4.13
N ILE A 52 9.93 -8.40 -5.21
CA ILE A 52 8.46 -8.35 -5.14
C ILE A 52 7.96 -9.76 -4.80
N ALA A 53 7.67 -9.98 -3.53
CA ALA A 53 7.05 -11.19 -3.02
C ALA A 53 5.63 -11.36 -3.57
N ARG A 54 4.83 -10.29 -3.54
CA ARG A 54 3.43 -10.35 -3.95
C ARG A 54 2.91 -9.00 -4.44
N LYS A 55 2.09 -9.03 -5.49
CA LYS A 55 1.30 -7.89 -5.97
C LYS A 55 -0.16 -8.12 -5.65
N VAL A 56 -0.77 -7.22 -4.88
CA VAL A 56 -2.17 -7.32 -4.44
C VAL A 56 -2.94 -6.12 -4.94
N VAL A 57 -3.99 -6.35 -5.72
CA VAL A 57 -4.96 -5.30 -6.05
C VAL A 57 -5.91 -5.14 -4.87
N VAL A 58 -6.09 -3.91 -4.39
CA VAL A 58 -6.94 -3.65 -3.23
C VAL A 58 -8.40 -4.00 -3.58
N PRO A 59 -9.09 -4.83 -2.77
CA PRO A 59 -10.37 -5.42 -3.15
C PRO A 59 -11.49 -4.38 -3.34
N PHE A 60 -11.38 -3.22 -2.68
CA PHE A 60 -12.34 -2.11 -2.77
C PHE A 60 -11.86 -0.94 -3.65
N ASP A 61 -10.61 -0.97 -4.16
CA ASP A 61 -10.11 0.02 -5.12
C ASP A 61 -9.21 -0.61 -6.19
N LYS A 62 -9.75 -0.80 -7.39
CA LYS A 62 -9.01 -1.32 -8.56
C LYS A 62 -7.85 -0.43 -9.03
N ASN A 63 -7.84 0.83 -8.62
CA ASN A 63 -6.79 1.79 -8.92
C ASN A 63 -5.71 1.83 -7.83
N HIS A 64 -5.78 0.96 -6.83
CA HIS A 64 -4.80 0.85 -5.76
C HIS A 64 -4.21 -0.55 -5.77
N VAL A 65 -2.88 -0.59 -5.82
CA VAL A 65 -2.10 -1.83 -5.76
C VAL A 65 -1.12 -1.73 -4.60
N VAL A 66 -0.98 -2.82 -3.85
CA VAL A 66 0.03 -2.98 -2.81
C VAL A 66 1.06 -4.01 -3.28
N PHE A 67 2.33 -3.64 -3.23
CA PHE A 67 3.48 -4.52 -3.45
C PHE A 67 4.05 -4.91 -2.11
N LEU A 68 3.97 -6.21 -1.79
CA LEU A 68 4.73 -6.80 -0.70
C LEU A 68 6.14 -7.06 -1.21
N GLY A 69 7.11 -6.40 -0.59
CA GLY A 69 8.51 -6.46 -0.97
C GLY A 69 9.37 -6.94 0.18
N THR A 70 10.44 -7.65 -0.16
CA THR A 70 11.53 -7.98 0.78
C THR A 70 12.85 -7.46 0.26
N TYR A 71 13.66 -6.87 1.12
CA TYR A 71 15.00 -6.40 0.79
C TYR A 71 15.94 -6.61 1.96
N LYS A 72 16.90 -7.54 1.81
CA LYS A 72 17.81 -7.98 2.90
C LYS A 72 16.98 -8.43 4.12
N ASP A 73 17.24 -7.87 5.30
CA ASP A 73 16.49 -8.13 6.53
C ASP A 73 15.33 -7.14 6.74
N TRP A 74 14.70 -6.68 5.66
CA TRP A 74 13.58 -5.74 5.71
C TRP A 74 12.42 -6.24 4.86
N PHE A 75 11.21 -5.89 5.28
CA PHE A 75 9.98 -6.12 4.51
C PHE A 75 9.20 -4.81 4.37
N SER A 76 8.42 -4.66 3.30
CA SER A 76 7.60 -3.49 3.04
C SER A 76 6.27 -3.86 2.41
N ALA A 77 5.34 -2.90 2.40
CA ALA A 77 4.06 -3.02 1.72
C ALA A 77 3.78 -1.74 0.95
N ASP A 78 4.53 -1.47 -0.11
CA ASP A 78 4.44 -0.22 -0.87
C ASP A 78 3.12 -0.13 -1.62
N SER A 79 2.42 0.99 -1.46
CA SER A 79 1.17 1.27 -2.16
C SER A 79 1.42 2.15 -3.37
N VAL A 80 0.78 1.84 -4.49
CA VAL A 80 0.75 2.71 -5.68
C VAL A 80 -0.69 2.96 -6.10
N HIS A 81 -0.95 4.17 -6.59
CA HIS A 81 -2.29 4.60 -6.99
C HIS A 81 -2.31 5.04 -8.44
N LYS A 82 -3.36 4.66 -9.17
CA LYS A 82 -3.63 5.11 -10.53
C LYS A 82 -4.43 6.41 -10.48
N ARG A 83 -3.84 7.48 -11.04
CA ARG A 83 -4.46 8.79 -11.23
C ARG A 83 -4.62 9.07 -12.73
N ARG A 84 -5.24 10.21 -13.08
CA ARG A 84 -5.46 10.62 -14.48
C ARG A 84 -4.17 10.66 -15.32
N GLY A 85 -3.02 10.90 -14.70
CA GLY A 85 -1.70 10.94 -15.35
C GLY A 85 -0.91 9.63 -15.36
N GLY A 86 -1.46 8.53 -14.80
CA GLY A 86 -0.75 7.26 -14.66
C GLY A 86 -0.65 6.77 -13.21
N TRP A 87 0.20 5.79 -12.97
CA TRP A 87 0.49 5.25 -11.64
C TRP A 87 1.51 6.11 -10.92
N GLY A 88 1.22 6.47 -9.67
CA GLY A 88 2.11 7.24 -8.81
C GLY A 88 2.41 6.52 -7.50
N PRO A 89 3.45 6.95 -6.78
CA PRO A 89 3.77 6.44 -5.45
C PRO A 89 2.65 6.78 -4.47
N GLY A 90 2.43 5.88 -3.52
CA GLY A 90 1.53 6.03 -2.38
C GLY A 90 2.32 6.01 -1.07
N THR A 91 1.95 5.12 -0.17
CA THR A 91 2.51 5.01 1.19
C THR A 91 3.06 3.62 1.49
N GLY A 92 3.90 3.51 2.52
CA GLY A 92 4.46 2.23 2.98
C GLY A 92 5.63 1.69 2.18
N VAL A 93 6.32 2.56 1.42
CA VAL A 93 7.62 2.25 0.80
C VAL A 93 8.71 2.02 1.83
N ALA A 94 8.60 2.63 3.01
CA ALA A 94 9.55 2.47 4.09
C ALA A 94 9.58 1.00 4.55
N GLY A 95 10.74 0.36 4.43
CA GLY A 95 10.94 -0.98 4.97
C GLY A 95 10.87 -1.00 6.48
N VAL A 96 10.43 -2.13 7.02
CA VAL A 96 10.41 -2.46 8.44
C VAL A 96 11.41 -3.60 8.66
N PRO A 97 12.27 -3.55 9.69
CA PRO A 97 13.25 -4.58 9.91
C PRO A 97 12.58 -5.88 10.35
N ILE A 98 13.08 -7.01 9.86
CA ILE A 98 12.67 -8.35 10.29
C ILE A 98 13.37 -8.65 11.60
N ASP A 99 12.63 -8.63 12.70
CA ASP A 99 13.12 -9.14 13.98
C ASP A 99 13.03 -10.66 13.99
N ARG A 100 14.17 -11.31 13.73
CA ARG A 100 14.29 -12.77 13.72
C ARG A 100 14.21 -13.40 15.11
N SER A 101 14.20 -12.61 16.19
CA SER A 101 13.95 -13.13 17.54
C SER A 101 12.46 -13.40 17.79
N GLN A 102 11.57 -12.83 16.97
CA GLN A 102 10.13 -13.01 17.06
C GLN A 102 9.61 -13.91 15.91
N PRO A 103 8.60 -14.78 16.16
CA PRO A 103 8.00 -15.58 15.10
C PRO A 103 7.32 -14.75 13.99
N ILE A 104 6.86 -13.55 14.32
CA ILE A 104 6.21 -12.62 13.39
C ILE A 104 6.75 -11.21 13.63
N SER A 105 7.21 -10.56 12.56
CA SER A 105 7.43 -9.11 12.50
C SER A 105 6.29 -8.47 11.73
N TYR A 106 5.73 -7.37 12.21
CA TYR A 106 4.58 -6.73 11.58
C TYR A 106 4.66 -5.21 11.64
N SER A 107 3.87 -4.58 10.78
CA SER A 107 3.63 -3.15 10.76
C SER A 107 2.23 -2.88 10.23
N TRP A 108 1.77 -1.65 10.40
CA TRP A 108 0.46 -1.23 9.95
C TRP A 108 0.50 0.23 9.54
N GLU A 109 -0.42 0.61 8.66
CA GLU A 109 -0.70 2.02 8.40
C GLU A 109 -2.17 2.21 8.07
N GLY A 110 -2.67 3.42 8.33
CA GLY A 110 -3.94 3.92 7.83
C GLY A 110 -3.68 5.10 6.91
N ASN A 111 -4.37 5.14 5.77
CA ASN A 111 -4.32 6.25 4.84
C ASN A 111 -5.73 6.80 4.59
N SER A 112 -5.86 8.13 4.61
CA SER A 112 -7.12 8.80 4.35
C SER A 112 -7.29 9.03 2.86
N ASN A 113 -8.44 8.64 2.33
CA ASN A 113 -8.82 8.94 0.94
C ASN A 113 -9.61 10.26 0.81
N GLY A 114 -9.58 11.13 1.82
CA GLY A 114 -10.27 12.44 1.83
C GLY A 114 -11.68 12.41 2.43
N ASP A 115 -12.25 11.22 2.63
CA ASP A 115 -13.48 11.01 3.40
C ASP A 115 -13.16 10.60 4.85
N SER A 116 -14.18 10.57 5.72
CA SER A 116 -14.08 10.03 7.08
C SER A 116 -13.74 8.52 7.16
N VAL A 117 -13.51 7.88 6.01
CA VAL A 117 -13.14 6.48 5.85
C VAL A 117 -11.65 6.39 5.52
N MET A 118 -10.95 5.60 6.33
CA MET A 118 -9.54 5.27 6.17
C MET A 118 -9.40 3.90 5.52
N THR A 119 -8.45 3.77 4.60
CA THR A 119 -7.94 2.48 4.13
C THR A 119 -6.81 2.05 5.06
N TYR A 120 -6.94 0.87 5.66
CA TYR A 120 -5.90 0.30 6.53
C TYR A 120 -5.23 -0.89 5.87
N LYS A 121 -3.94 -1.04 6.14
CA LYS A 121 -3.17 -2.24 5.81
C LYS A 121 -2.44 -2.79 7.02
N PHE A 122 -2.75 -4.04 7.32
CA PHE A 122 -2.15 -4.99 8.26
C PHE A 122 -1.06 -5.85 7.62
N TYR A 123 0.24 -5.64 7.75
CA TYR A 123 1.22 -6.49 7.03
C TYR A 123 2.40 -6.96 7.86
N GLY A 124 3.07 -8.02 7.42
CA GLY A 124 4.20 -8.57 8.14
C GLY A 124 4.94 -9.70 7.44
N TYR A 125 6.02 -10.13 8.09
CA TYR A 125 6.88 -11.24 7.71
C TYR A 125 6.90 -12.31 8.81
N VAL A 126 6.84 -13.59 8.41
CA VAL A 126 6.73 -14.74 9.30
C VAL A 126 8.04 -15.52 9.33
N SER A 127 8.82 -15.29 10.39
CA SER A 127 10.07 -16.01 10.67
C SER A 127 9.84 -17.40 11.28
N GLY A 128 8.69 -17.63 11.92
CA GLY A 128 8.40 -18.91 12.60
C GLY A 128 8.02 -20.02 11.62
N ASP A 129 8.89 -21.01 11.41
CA ASP A 129 8.72 -22.10 10.42
C ASP A 129 7.44 -22.91 10.58
N ARG A 130 6.93 -23.01 11.82
CA ARG A 130 5.70 -23.75 12.13
C ARG A 130 4.43 -22.97 11.79
N ILE A 131 4.51 -21.67 11.48
CA ILE A 131 3.33 -20.86 11.19
C ILE A 131 2.91 -21.09 9.73
N ALA A 132 1.71 -21.63 9.56
CA ALA A 132 1.04 -21.86 8.28
C ALA A 132 -0.01 -20.78 7.96
N ALA A 133 -0.58 -20.12 8.98
CA ALA A 133 -1.54 -19.03 8.78
C ALA A 133 -1.40 -17.95 9.85
N VAL A 134 -1.82 -16.73 9.52
CA VAL A 134 -1.89 -15.61 10.46
C VAL A 134 -3.33 -15.14 10.58
N THR A 135 -3.75 -14.81 11.81
CA THR A 135 -5.04 -14.18 12.05
C THR A 135 -4.90 -12.86 12.80
N LEU A 136 -5.64 -11.85 12.34
CA LEU A 136 -5.76 -10.56 13.00
C LEU A 136 -7.19 -10.41 13.54
N SER A 137 -7.32 -10.24 14.85
CA SER A 137 -8.61 -9.99 15.50
C SER A 137 -8.72 -8.52 15.89
N MET A 138 -9.85 -7.91 15.51
CA MET A 138 -10.14 -6.50 15.74
C MET A 138 -11.53 -6.36 16.37
N LYS A 139 -11.72 -5.38 17.25
CA LYS A 139 -13.00 -5.05 17.86
C LYS A 139 -13.49 -3.71 17.36
N GLU A 140 -14.73 -3.65 16.90
CA GLU A 140 -15.41 -2.38 16.59
C GLU A 140 -15.78 -1.69 17.91
N LYS A 141 -15.46 -0.39 18.05
CA LYS A 141 -15.75 0.37 19.28
C LYS A 141 -17.25 0.59 19.51
N ASP A 142 -17.98 0.89 18.44
CA ASP A 142 -19.40 1.24 18.53
C ASP A 142 -20.29 0.03 18.86
N SER A 143 -20.04 -1.10 18.21
CA SER A 143 -20.87 -2.31 18.33
C SER A 143 -20.31 -3.33 19.33
N GLY A 144 -19.04 -3.21 19.70
CA GLY A 144 -18.30 -4.22 20.46
C GLY A 144 -18.04 -5.52 19.68
N ARG A 145 -18.42 -5.60 18.40
CA ARG A 145 -18.29 -6.81 17.59
C ARG A 145 -16.83 -7.08 17.23
N THR A 146 -16.40 -8.32 17.46
CA THR A 146 -15.08 -8.79 17.05
C THR A 146 -15.12 -9.32 15.62
N THR A 147 -14.21 -8.85 14.78
CA THR A 147 -13.95 -9.38 13.44
C THR A 147 -12.57 -10.01 13.41
N THR A 148 -12.46 -11.21 12.85
CA THR A 148 -11.18 -11.89 12.66
C THR A 148 -10.91 -12.06 11.17
N MET A 149 -9.77 -11.58 10.73
CA MET A 149 -9.23 -11.80 9.38
C MET A 149 -8.21 -12.94 9.45
N ARG A 150 -8.13 -13.74 8.39
CA ARG A 150 -7.20 -14.87 8.29
C ARG A 150 -6.52 -14.86 6.93
N GLU A 151 -5.25 -15.18 6.92
CA GLU A 151 -4.44 -15.34 5.72
C GLU A 151 -3.50 -16.53 5.86
N GLU A 152 -3.44 -17.35 4.81
CA GLU A 152 -2.50 -18.47 4.72
C GLU A 152 -1.12 -17.96 4.29
N ILE A 153 -0.06 -18.49 4.90
CA ILE A 153 1.31 -18.08 4.65
C ILE A 153 1.89 -18.90 3.51
N GLY A 154 2.16 -18.20 2.40
CA GLY A 154 2.79 -18.76 1.21
C GLY A 154 4.31 -18.89 1.33
N SER A 155 4.94 -19.23 0.20
CA SER A 155 6.40 -19.32 0.08
C SER A 155 7.12 -17.99 0.29
N ASP A 156 6.42 -16.87 0.11
CA ASP A 156 6.94 -15.53 0.37
C ASP A 156 7.04 -15.20 1.86
N ARG A 157 6.43 -16.02 2.74
CA ARG A 157 6.43 -15.84 4.20
C ARG A 157 5.83 -14.49 4.64
N MET A 158 4.98 -13.86 3.81
CA MET A 158 4.36 -12.57 4.10
C MET A 158 2.84 -12.67 4.20
N PHE A 159 2.24 -11.72 4.91
CA PHE A 159 0.79 -11.54 4.99
C PHE A 159 0.39 -10.06 4.83
N LEU A 160 -0.83 -9.83 4.37
CA LEU A 160 -1.46 -8.53 4.16
C LEU A 160 -2.99 -8.59 4.38
N PHE A 161 -3.43 -7.97 5.47
CA PHE A 161 -4.84 -7.66 5.73
C PHE A 161 -5.17 -6.26 5.22
N LEU A 162 -6.27 -6.12 4.48
CA LEU A 162 -6.78 -4.84 3.97
C LEU A 162 -8.22 -4.65 4.42
N TRP A 163 -8.55 -3.47 4.93
CA TRP A 163 -9.94 -3.10 5.24
C TRP A 163 -10.15 -1.58 5.18
N GLU A 164 -11.40 -1.18 4.99
CA GLU A 164 -11.84 0.20 5.17
C GLU A 164 -12.59 0.32 6.49
N ALA A 165 -12.34 1.39 7.23
CA ALA A 165 -13.07 1.72 8.44
C ALA A 165 -13.02 3.23 8.72
N LYS A 166 -13.96 3.75 9.50
CA LYS A 166 -13.83 5.11 10.02
C LYS A 166 -12.59 5.22 10.90
N ASP A 167 -11.95 6.38 10.89
CA ASP A 167 -10.75 6.57 11.68
C ASP A 167 -11.01 6.30 13.17
N GLY A 168 -10.12 5.53 13.79
CA GLY A 168 -10.20 5.16 15.21
C GLY A 168 -11.39 4.26 15.60
N SER A 169 -12.19 3.76 14.66
CA SER A 169 -13.40 2.96 14.94
C SER A 169 -13.12 1.50 15.32
N ARG A 170 -11.87 1.04 15.13
CA ARG A 170 -11.45 -0.33 15.45
C ARG A 170 -10.24 -0.34 16.37
N GLU A 171 -10.23 -1.31 17.28
CA GLU A 171 -9.11 -1.64 18.15
C GLU A 171 -8.55 -3.00 17.76
N TRP A 172 -7.23 -3.14 17.67
CA TRP A 172 -6.64 -4.47 17.51
C TRP A 172 -6.69 -5.20 18.85
N LYS A 173 -7.06 -6.47 18.81
CA LYS A 173 -7.11 -7.33 19.99
C LYS A 173 -5.98 -8.33 20.00
N SER A 174 -5.76 -9.03 18.90
CA SER A 174 -4.66 -9.98 18.81
C SER A 174 -4.19 -10.25 17.39
N LEU A 175 -2.90 -10.60 17.28
CA LEU A 175 -2.27 -11.20 16.13
C LEU A 175 -1.84 -12.62 16.53
N ARG A 176 -2.29 -13.64 15.79
CA ARG A 176 -1.94 -15.03 16.09
C ARG A 176 -1.30 -15.69 14.88
N GLY A 177 -0.26 -16.47 15.13
CA GLY A 177 0.30 -17.43 14.19
C GLY A 177 -0.28 -18.81 14.47
N LEU A 178 -0.80 -19.46 13.44
CA LEU A 178 -1.43 -20.77 13.51
C LEU A 178 -0.53 -21.80 12.83
N GLY A 179 -0.42 -22.98 13.43
CA GLY A 179 0.24 -24.13 12.82
C GLY A 179 -0.58 -24.79 11.71
N PRO A 180 -0.03 -25.83 11.06
CA PRO A 180 -0.70 -26.55 9.98
C PRO A 180 -2.02 -27.19 10.41
N ASP A 181 -2.13 -27.58 11.70
CA ASP A 181 -3.33 -28.21 12.26
C ASP A 181 -4.32 -27.16 12.83
N GLY A 182 -4.02 -25.87 12.66
CA GLY A 182 -4.81 -24.75 13.17
C GLY A 182 -4.57 -24.43 14.65
N GLU A 183 -3.59 -25.07 15.28
CA GLU A 183 -3.20 -24.78 16.66
C GLU A 183 -2.52 -23.41 16.75
N VAL A 184 -2.73 -22.68 17.85
CA VAL A 184 -2.07 -21.38 18.05
C VAL A 184 -0.63 -21.63 18.50
N VAL A 185 0.33 -21.32 17.63
CA VAL A 185 1.77 -21.44 17.91
C VAL A 185 2.41 -20.11 18.33
N TYR A 186 1.72 -19.00 18.07
CA TYR A 186 2.13 -17.66 18.47
C TYR A 186 0.89 -16.80 18.74
N GLU A 187 0.94 -15.97 19.78
CA GLU A 187 -0.08 -14.96 20.05
C GLU A 187 0.57 -13.68 20.58
N HIS A 188 0.21 -12.56 19.98
CA HIS A 188 0.49 -11.23 20.46
C HIS A 188 -0.84 -10.51 20.74
N LYS A 189 -0.97 -9.94 21.94
CA LYS A 189 -2.16 -9.16 22.35
C LYS A 189 -1.78 -7.69 22.40
N PHE A 190 -2.62 -6.84 21.84
CA PHE A 190 -2.37 -5.39 21.70
C PHE A 190 -2.87 -4.56 22.90
N ASN A 191 -3.12 -5.22 24.04
CA ASN A 191 -3.84 -4.75 25.23
C ASN A 191 -5.37 -4.66 25.10
N ASP A 192 -6.03 -5.00 26.21
CA ASP A 192 -7.48 -5.01 26.39
C ASP A 192 -8.05 -3.65 26.77
#